data_AF-W7C093-F1
#
_entry.id   AF-W7C093-F1
#
_cell.length_a   1.000
_cell.length_b   1.000
_cell.length_c   1.000
_cell.angle_alpha   90.00
_cell.angle_beta   90.00
_cell.angle_gamma   90.00
#
_symmetry.space_group_name_H-M   'P 1'
#
loop_
_entity.id
_entity.type
_entity.pdbx_description
1 polymer ?
#
loop_
_entity_poly.entity_id
_entity_poly.type
_entity_poly.pdbx_seq_one_letter_code
_entity_poly.pdbx_strand_id
1 'polypeptide(L)'
;MGAITSYGMLAQYDWLKVGVCLAGSSYYGHFAKALADGVTKQGIEFPFDVDARIRELAPYDLSAAPTKLKNRPLMIWHGKADDVVPFQYSEKLYEALVEEDMSDNVAFMVDEKAKHKISIEGMLAGVGFLEEKL
;
A
#
# COMPACT_ATOMS: atom_id res chain seq x y z
N MET A 1 -1.60 -8.77 -1.83
CA MET A 1 -1.17 -8.53 -3.24
C MET A 1 -2.02 -7.50 -3.97
N GLY A 2 -3.36 -7.60 -3.98
CA GLY A 2 -4.21 -6.66 -4.73
C GLY A 2 -3.96 -5.18 -4.41
N ALA A 3 -3.89 -4.82 -3.12
CA ALA A 3 -3.56 -3.46 -2.69
C ALA A 3 -2.19 -2.96 -3.15
N ILE A 4 -1.17 -3.84 -3.15
CA ILE A 4 0.16 -3.53 -3.71
C ILE A 4 -0.03 -3.13 -5.17
N THR A 5 -0.56 -4.02 -6.02
CA THR A 5 -0.80 -3.71 -7.44
C THR A 5 -1.59 -2.42 -7.66
N SER A 6 -2.65 -2.18 -6.88
CA SER A 6 -3.46 -0.96 -6.96
C SER A 6 -2.65 0.32 -6.70
N TYR A 7 -1.75 0.34 -5.71
CA TYR A 7 -0.88 1.51 -5.49
C TYR A 7 0.00 1.80 -6.71
N GLY A 8 0.56 0.77 -7.33
CA GLY A 8 1.37 0.91 -8.53
C GLY A 8 0.58 1.41 -9.73
N MET A 9 -0.66 0.95 -9.86
CA MET A 9 -1.59 1.46 -10.86
C MET A 9 -1.93 2.93 -10.62
N LEU A 10 -2.23 3.32 -9.37
CA LEU A 10 -2.48 4.73 -9.02
C LEU A 10 -1.26 5.60 -9.33
N ALA A 11 -0.04 5.13 -9.08
CA ALA A 11 1.19 5.85 -9.41
C ALA A 11 1.42 6.03 -10.93
N GLN A 12 0.86 5.17 -11.78
CA GLN A 12 1.13 5.16 -13.23
C GLN A 12 -0.01 5.71 -14.08
N TYR A 13 -1.25 5.53 -13.64
CA TYR A 13 -2.42 5.75 -14.46
C TYR A 13 -3.31 6.84 -13.89
N ASP A 14 -3.25 8.01 -14.51
CA ASP A 14 -4.02 9.20 -14.11
C ASP A 14 -5.53 9.08 -14.38
N TRP A 15 -5.94 8.13 -15.23
CA TRP A 15 -7.36 7.92 -15.56
C TRP A 15 -8.14 7.20 -14.46
N LEU A 16 -7.44 6.54 -13.52
CA LEU A 16 -8.06 5.95 -12.32
C LEU A 16 -8.58 7.06 -11.42
N LYS A 17 -9.83 6.93 -10.98
CA LYS A 17 -10.55 7.98 -10.24
C LYS A 17 -10.47 7.82 -8.73
N VAL A 18 -10.66 6.60 -8.25
CA VAL A 18 -10.76 6.26 -6.82
C VAL A 18 -9.97 4.98 -6.56
N GLY A 19 -9.29 4.89 -5.41
CA GLY A 19 -8.58 3.71 -4.96
C GLY A 19 -9.11 3.17 -3.64
N VAL A 20 -9.21 1.85 -3.51
CA VAL A 20 -9.43 1.15 -2.24
C VAL A 20 -8.35 0.09 -2.09
N CYS A 21 -7.49 0.24 -1.07
CA CYS A 21 -6.35 -0.61 -0.82
C CYS A 21 -6.45 -1.26 0.56
N LEU A 22 -6.70 -2.57 0.58
CA LEU A 22 -6.92 -3.36 1.80
C LEU A 22 -5.71 -4.27 2.06
N ALA A 23 -5.07 -4.15 3.24
CA ALA A 23 -3.94 -4.97 3.70
C ALA A 23 -2.80 -5.10 2.67
N GLY A 24 -2.17 -3.97 2.33
CA GLY A 24 -1.02 -3.93 1.42
C GLY A 24 -0.07 -2.79 1.73
N SER A 25 0.92 -2.59 0.85
CA SER A 25 1.96 -1.58 1.03
C SER A 25 2.28 -0.89 -0.29
N SER A 26 2.47 0.42 -0.25
CA SER A 26 3.01 1.23 -1.35
C SER A 26 4.54 1.30 -1.33
N TYR A 27 5.18 0.92 -0.22
CA TYR A 27 6.63 0.97 0.01
C TYR A 27 7.34 -0.20 -0.66
N TYR A 28 7.35 -0.23 -1.99
CA TYR A 28 7.84 -1.37 -2.75
C TYR A 28 9.31 -1.64 -2.52
N GLY A 29 10.14 -0.59 -2.55
CA GLY A 29 11.57 -0.73 -2.35
C GLY A 29 11.90 -1.36 -1.00
N HIS A 30 11.38 -0.75 0.07
CA HIS A 30 11.64 -1.19 1.44
C HIS A 30 11.03 -2.56 1.73
N PHE A 31 9.79 -2.81 1.30
CA PHE A 31 9.12 -4.09 1.57
C PHE A 31 9.73 -5.24 0.78
N ALA A 32 10.05 -5.05 -0.51
CA ALA A 32 10.72 -6.07 -1.31
C ALA A 32 12.10 -6.41 -0.75
N LYS A 33 12.86 -5.42 -0.27
CA LYS A 33 14.15 -5.66 0.39
C LYS A 33 14.00 -6.48 1.66
N ALA A 34 13.04 -6.12 2.53
CA ALA A 34 12.77 -6.85 3.77
C ALA A 34 12.38 -8.32 3.50
N LEU A 35 11.57 -8.58 2.46
CA LEU A 35 11.22 -9.93 2.04
C LEU A 35 12.44 -10.71 1.54
N ALA A 36 13.26 -10.09 0.68
CA ALA A 36 14.47 -10.72 0.16
C ALA A 36 15.48 -11.05 1.26
N ASP A 37 15.73 -10.11 2.18
CA ASP A 37 16.61 -10.31 3.33
C ASP A 37 16.11 -11.45 4.23
N GLY A 38 14.78 -11.58 4.37
CA GLY A 38 14.15 -12.70 5.08
C GLY A 38 14.43 -14.06 4.43
N VAL A 39 14.38 -14.13 3.10
CA VAL A 39 14.71 -15.34 2.32
C VAL A 39 16.20 -15.67 2.42
N THR A 40 17.08 -14.66 2.30
CA THR A 40 18.53 -14.86 2.43
C THR A 40 18.93 -15.31 3.83
N LYS A 41 18.28 -14.81 4.89
CA LYS A 41 18.50 -15.29 6.27
C LYS A 41 18.12 -16.76 6.47
N GLN A 42 17.29 -17.33 5.61
CA GLN A 42 16.97 -18.76 5.61
C GLN A 42 17.99 -19.60 4.81
N GLY A 43 19.06 -18.97 4.30
CA GLY A 43 20.11 -19.63 3.53
C GLY A 43 19.75 -19.85 2.06
N ILE A 44 18.68 -19.21 1.57
CA ILE A 44 18.27 -19.29 0.17
C ILE A 44 18.94 -18.16 -0.61
N GLU A 45 19.65 -18.54 -1.66
CA GLU A 45 20.27 -17.60 -2.60
C GLU A 45 19.36 -17.33 -3.80
N PHE A 46 19.37 -16.10 -4.29
CA PHE A 46 18.62 -15.73 -5.48
C PHE A 46 19.48 -15.93 -6.74
N PRO A 47 18.93 -16.51 -7.82
CA PRO A 47 19.66 -16.70 -9.08
C PRO A 47 19.74 -15.41 -9.93
N PHE A 48 19.59 -14.23 -9.31
CA PHE A 48 19.55 -12.92 -9.95
C PHE A 48 19.96 -11.81 -8.99
N ASP A 49 20.29 -10.64 -9.54
CA ASP A 49 20.54 -9.41 -8.77
C ASP A 49 19.21 -8.88 -8.19
N VAL A 50 18.99 -9.11 -6.91
CA VAL A 50 17.81 -8.67 -6.16
C VAL A 50 17.70 -7.16 -6.14
N ASP A 51 18.79 -6.44 -5.92
CA ASP A 51 18.77 -4.98 -5.80
C ASP A 51 18.46 -4.34 -7.16
N ALA A 52 18.92 -4.94 -8.27
CA ALA A 52 18.50 -4.54 -9.62
C ALA A 52 16.99 -4.71 -9.82
N ARG A 53 16.41 -5.84 -9.41
CA ARG A 53 14.96 -6.07 -9.51
C ARG A 53 14.14 -5.12 -8.64
N ILE A 54 14.62 -4.81 -7.44
CA ILE A 54 13.96 -3.84 -6.55
C ILE A 54 13.97 -2.44 -7.19
N ARG A 55 15.09 -2.04 -7.83
CA ARG A 55 15.17 -0.75 -8.54
C ARG A 55 14.15 -0.65 -9.68
N GLU A 56 13.81 -1.74 -10.36
CA GLU A 56 12.77 -1.77 -11.42
C GLU A 56 11.37 -1.38 -10.89
N LEU A 57 11.13 -1.47 -9.58
CA LEU A 57 9.85 -1.12 -8.96
C LEU A 57 9.68 0.38 -8.73
N ALA A 58 10.76 1.17 -8.78
CA ALA A 58 10.76 2.59 -8.43
C ALA A 58 9.70 3.44 -9.17
N PRO A 59 9.41 3.23 -10.48
CA PRO A 59 8.36 4.00 -11.15
C PRO A 59 6.97 3.82 -10.54
N TYR A 60 6.71 2.64 -9.95
CA TYR A 60 5.41 2.22 -9.42
C TYR A 60 5.28 2.44 -7.90
N ASP A 61 6.36 2.81 -7.23
CA ASP A 61 6.36 3.02 -5.78
C ASP A 61 5.66 4.35 -5.46
N LEU A 62 4.41 4.27 -5.00
CA LEU A 62 3.63 5.45 -4.64
C LEU A 62 4.17 6.12 -3.36
N SER A 63 4.86 5.39 -2.49
CA SER A 63 5.45 5.98 -1.27
C SER A 63 6.62 6.91 -1.59
N ALA A 64 7.33 6.66 -2.69
CA ALA A 64 8.43 7.50 -3.15
C ALA A 64 7.96 8.79 -3.87
N ALA A 65 6.70 8.84 -4.31
CA ALA A 65 6.13 10.02 -4.97
C ALA A 65 4.62 10.16 -4.66
N PRO A 66 4.23 10.51 -3.41
CA PRO A 66 2.83 10.58 -3.00
C PRO A 66 2.00 11.59 -3.81
N THR A 67 2.64 12.66 -4.30
CA THR A 67 2.04 13.67 -5.18
C THR A 67 1.45 13.09 -6.48
N LYS A 68 1.92 11.92 -6.93
CA LYS A 68 1.32 11.18 -8.06
C LYS A 68 -0.10 10.72 -7.78
N LEU A 69 -0.53 10.64 -6.52
CA LEU A 69 -1.94 10.38 -6.20
C LEU A 69 -2.84 11.52 -6.72
N LYS A 70 -2.32 12.73 -6.92
CA LYS A 70 -3.04 13.88 -7.51
C LYS A 70 -4.36 14.18 -6.79
N ASN A 71 -4.35 14.08 -5.45
CA ASN A 71 -5.52 14.27 -4.59
C ASN A 71 -6.73 13.40 -4.98
N ARG A 72 -6.51 12.27 -5.66
CA ARG A 72 -7.57 11.32 -5.97
C ARG A 72 -8.02 10.59 -4.71
N PRO A 73 -9.32 10.34 -4.54
CA PRO A 73 -9.81 9.62 -3.37
C PRO A 73 -9.14 8.26 -3.19
N LEU A 74 -8.60 8.02 -2.00
CA LEU A 74 -7.93 6.78 -1.65
C LEU A 74 -8.37 6.33 -0.26
N MET A 75 -8.92 5.13 -0.18
CA MET A 75 -9.13 4.46 1.10
C MET A 75 -8.02 3.44 1.34
N ILE A 76 -7.46 3.49 2.54
CA ILE A 76 -6.47 2.56 3.06
C ILE A 76 -7.13 1.83 4.23
N TRP A 77 -7.17 0.49 4.17
CA TRP A 77 -7.55 -0.35 5.31
C TRP A 77 -6.39 -1.26 5.68
N HIS A 78 -6.11 -1.40 6.97
CA HIS A 78 -5.08 -2.32 7.44
C HIS A 78 -5.38 -2.87 8.84
N GLY A 79 -5.12 -4.18 9.03
CA GLY A 79 -5.08 -4.80 10.34
C GLY A 79 -3.79 -4.48 11.09
N LYS A 80 -3.88 -3.97 12.31
CA LYS A 80 -2.70 -3.58 13.10
C LYS A 80 -1.85 -4.78 13.54
N ALA A 81 -2.45 -5.97 13.60
CA ALA A 81 -1.78 -7.22 13.93
C ALA A 81 -1.39 -8.04 12.68
N ASP A 82 -1.33 -7.43 11.50
CA ASP A 82 -0.92 -8.07 10.25
C ASP A 82 0.49 -8.66 10.37
N ASP A 83 0.57 -9.98 10.16
CA ASP A 83 1.79 -10.79 10.27
C ASP A 83 2.46 -11.07 8.91
N VAL A 84 1.91 -10.51 7.82
CA VAL A 84 2.43 -10.68 6.45
C VAL A 84 2.92 -9.35 5.87
N VAL A 85 2.12 -8.30 5.98
CA VAL A 85 2.48 -6.94 5.56
C VAL A 85 2.51 -6.05 6.79
N PRO A 86 3.68 -5.52 7.20
CA PRO A 86 3.77 -4.64 8.35
C PRO A 86 2.85 -3.42 8.24
N PHE A 87 1.99 -3.24 9.24
CA PHE A 87 1.03 -2.13 9.36
C PHE A 87 1.67 -0.74 9.17
N GLN A 88 2.91 -0.57 9.64
CA GLN A 88 3.67 0.68 9.61
C GLN A 88 3.82 1.26 8.20
N TYR A 89 3.78 0.43 7.15
CA TYR A 89 3.80 0.95 5.79
C TYR A 89 2.54 1.72 5.42
N SER A 90 1.37 1.29 5.89
CA SER A 90 0.12 2.03 5.66
C SER A 90 0.04 3.28 6.51
N GLU A 91 0.48 3.21 7.77
CA GLU A 91 0.57 4.38 8.66
C GLU A 91 1.45 5.48 8.04
N LYS A 92 2.68 5.13 7.64
CA LYS A 92 3.59 6.10 7.01
C LYS A 92 3.10 6.62 5.66
N LEU A 93 2.37 5.81 4.88
CA LEU A 93 1.77 6.30 3.63
C LEU A 93 0.69 7.35 3.93
N TYR A 94 -0.17 7.08 4.91
CA TYR A 94 -1.21 8.02 5.32
C TYR A 94 -0.59 9.34 5.81
N GLU A 95 0.42 9.28 6.67
CA GLU A 95 1.16 10.46 7.14
C GLU A 95 1.72 11.27 5.96
N ALA A 96 2.40 10.63 5.02
CA ALA A 96 2.96 11.29 3.84
C ALA A 96 1.87 11.93 2.95
N LEU A 97 0.68 11.34 2.87
CA LEU A 97 -0.44 11.93 2.11
C LEU A 97 -1.08 13.12 2.84
N VAL A 98 -1.12 13.10 4.18
CA VAL A 98 -1.56 14.24 5.00
C VAL A 98 -0.57 15.40 4.87
N GLU A 99 0.74 15.13 4.88
CA GLU A 99 1.77 16.16 4.66
C GLU A 99 1.66 16.84 3.29
N GLU A 100 1.13 16.13 2.29
CA GLU A 100 0.84 16.63 0.94
C GLU A 100 -0.56 17.26 0.81
N ASP A 101 -1.22 17.59 1.93
CA ASP A 101 -2.54 18.25 1.99
C ASP A 101 -3.66 17.45 1.30
N MET A 102 -3.58 16.11 1.35
CA MET A 102 -4.59 15.21 0.74
C MET A 102 -5.54 14.58 1.76
N SER A 103 -5.53 15.03 3.03
CA SER A 103 -6.31 14.42 4.11
C SER A 103 -7.81 14.35 3.83
N ASP A 104 -8.35 15.32 3.10
CA ASP A 104 -9.80 15.39 2.80
C ASP A 104 -10.29 14.30 1.84
N ASN A 105 -9.37 13.71 1.06
CA ASN A 105 -9.68 12.65 0.09
C ASN A 105 -9.08 11.29 0.47
N VAL A 106 -8.35 11.21 1.58
CA VAL A 106 -7.70 9.98 2.03
C VAL A 106 -8.38 9.48 3.30
N ALA A 107 -8.99 8.30 3.22
CA ALA A 107 -9.57 7.62 4.38
C ALA A 107 -8.60 6.54 4.88
N PHE A 108 -8.27 6.56 6.18
CA PHE A 108 -7.45 5.52 6.79
C PHE A 108 -8.23 4.79 7.89
N MET A 109 -8.50 3.51 7.66
CA MET A 109 -9.23 2.65 8.58
C MET A 109 -8.29 1.58 9.16
N VAL A 110 -8.17 1.56 10.48
CA VAL A 110 -7.34 0.62 11.22
C VAL A 110 -8.21 -0.38 11.94
N ASP A 111 -7.93 -1.66 11.73
CA ASP A 111 -8.51 -2.74 12.54
C ASP A 111 -7.49 -3.18 13.60
N GLU A 112 -7.74 -2.81 14.86
CA GLU A 112 -6.80 -3.02 15.96
C GLU A 112 -6.47 -4.50 16.24
N LYS A 113 -7.30 -5.44 15.78
CA LYS A 113 -7.14 -6.88 16.09
C LYS A 113 -6.91 -7.75 14.86
N ALA A 114 -7.26 -7.27 13.67
CA ALA A 114 -7.09 -8.06 12.45
C ALA A 114 -5.61 -8.31 12.13
N LYS A 115 -5.34 -9.53 11.69
CA LYS A 115 -4.09 -9.95 11.05
C LYS A 115 -4.16 -9.69 9.53
N HIS A 116 -3.46 -10.49 8.72
CA HIS A 116 -3.57 -10.47 7.25
C HIS A 116 -4.88 -11.11 6.74
N LYS A 117 -6.03 -10.65 7.28
CA LYS A 117 -7.36 -11.09 6.88
C LYS A 117 -8.31 -9.91 6.97
N ILE A 118 -8.87 -9.56 5.82
CA ILE A 118 -9.78 -8.42 5.69
C ILE A 118 -11.08 -8.75 6.44
N SER A 119 -11.49 -7.86 7.35
CA SER A 119 -12.75 -7.98 8.09
C SER A 119 -13.94 -7.60 7.20
N ILE A 120 -15.15 -8.05 7.58
CA ILE A 120 -16.36 -7.70 6.83
C ILE A 120 -16.57 -6.19 6.87
N GLU A 121 -16.31 -5.59 8.02
CA GLU A 121 -16.34 -4.16 8.27
C GLU A 121 -15.38 -3.42 7.33
N GLY A 122 -14.14 -3.91 7.15
CA GLY A 122 -13.18 -3.34 6.21
C GLY A 122 -13.63 -3.44 4.75
N MET A 123 -14.24 -4.56 4.35
CA MET A 123 -14.81 -4.71 3.00
C MET A 123 -15.99 -3.76 2.76
N LEU A 124 -16.93 -3.69 3.71
CA LEU A 124 -18.12 -2.82 3.61
C LEU A 124 -17.74 -1.34 3.60
N ALA A 125 -16.75 -0.94 4.40
CA ALA A 125 -16.22 0.41 4.37
C ALA A 125 -15.60 0.75 3.00
N GLY A 126 -14.91 -0.20 2.37
CA GLY A 126 -14.44 -0.07 0.99
C GLY A 126 -15.55 0.15 -0.03
N VAL A 127 -16.65 -0.59 0.09
CA VAL A 127 -17.84 -0.41 -0.77
C VAL A 127 -18.45 0.97 -0.55
N GLY A 128 -18.68 1.37 0.71
CA GLY A 128 -19.25 2.67 1.03
C GLY A 128 -18.38 3.84 0.55
N PHE A 129 -17.05 3.72 0.65
CA PHE A 129 -16.14 4.73 0.12
C PHE A 129 -16.25 4.86 -1.40
N LEU A 130 -16.40 3.74 -2.11
CA LEU A 130 -16.64 3.75 -3.56
C LEU A 130 -17.98 4.39 -3.90
N GLU A 131 -19.05 4.08 -3.17
CA GLU A 131 -20.37 4.70 -3.37
C GLU A 131 -20.37 6.22 -3.14
N GLU A 132 -19.54 6.72 -2.22
CA GLU A 132 -19.41 8.16 -1.95
C GLU A 132 -18.58 8.90 -3.01
N LYS A 133 -17.52 8.27 -3.53
CA LYS A 133 -16.48 8.96 -4.32
C LYS A 133 -16.50 8.68 -5.83
N LEU A 134 -17.29 7.71 -6.30
CA LEU A 134 -17.52 7.44 -7.74
C LEU A 134 -18.70 8.24 -8.27
#